data_AF-A0A7V9KDG5-F1
#
_entry.id   AF-A0A7V9KDG5-F1
#
_cell.length_a   1.000
_cell.length_b   1.000
_cell.length_c   1.000
_cell.angle_alpha   90.00
_cell.angle_beta   90.00
_cell.angle_gamma   90.00
#
_symmetry.space_group_name_H-M   'P 1'
#
loop_
_entity.id
_entity.type
_entity.pdbx_description
1 polymer ?
#
loop_
_entity_poly.entity_id
_entity_poly.type
_entity_poly.pdbx_seq_one_letter_code
_entity_poly.pdbx_strand_id
1 'polypeptide(L)'
;MHLRSLTLQGFKSFPDRTRLEFTTGVSVIVGPNGSGKSNITDAVLWAMGEQSPLAVRGQSMQDVIFAGAHGVRARSEAQVEVVIDNGDGRIDLPMSEISIVRRLDSSGEGEYRVNGARCRLTDVLEILSDTGLGKEMHSVVSQGRVEAIVTSKPRDRRLLIEEAAGLGKHRKRRRRAQIKLERTQDNLDRAL
;
A
#
# COMPACT_ATOMS: atom_id res chain seq x y z
N MET A 1 16.84 -6.67 -1.88
CA MET A 1 15.46 -6.18 -1.93
C MET A 1 15.34 -4.80 -2.55
N HIS A 2 14.59 -4.68 -3.66
CA HIS A 2 14.18 -3.43 -4.28
C HIS A 2 12.87 -3.63 -5.08
N LEU A 3 12.18 -2.56 -5.45
CA LEU A 3 11.10 -2.62 -6.43
C LEU A 3 11.72 -2.96 -7.79
N ARG A 4 11.34 -4.09 -8.41
CA ARG A 4 11.86 -4.53 -9.71
C ARG A 4 10.97 -4.06 -10.87
N SER A 5 9.66 -4.17 -10.71
CA SER A 5 8.72 -3.66 -11.72
C SER A 5 7.38 -3.24 -11.13
N LEU A 6 6.71 -2.32 -11.82
CA LEU A 6 5.33 -1.92 -11.59
C LEU A 6 4.55 -2.05 -12.90
N THR A 7 3.51 -2.87 -12.92
CA THR A 7 2.58 -2.94 -14.05
C THR A 7 1.25 -2.30 -13.65
N LEU A 8 0.74 -1.37 -14.47
CA LEU A 8 -0.54 -0.70 -14.27
C LEU A 8 -1.46 -1.00 -15.46
N GLN A 9 -2.75 -1.21 -15.21
CA GLN A 9 -3.75 -1.38 -16.25
C GLN A 9 -5.10 -0.85 -15.76
N GLY A 10 -5.73 0.05 -16.52
CA GLY A 10 -6.98 0.70 -16.12
C GLY A 10 -6.87 1.53 -14.84
N PHE A 11 -5.67 1.79 -14.34
CA PHE A 11 -5.43 2.49 -13.09
C PHE A 11 -5.24 3.99 -13.35
N LYS A 12 -6.17 4.81 -12.89
CA LYS A 12 -6.16 6.27 -13.04
C LYS A 12 -5.76 6.67 -14.46
N SER A 13 -4.71 7.46 -14.64
CA SER A 13 -4.24 7.92 -15.94
C SER A 13 -3.63 6.85 -16.87
N PHE A 14 -3.65 5.56 -16.49
CA PHE A 14 -3.09 4.45 -17.27
C PHE A 14 -4.21 3.55 -17.81
N PRO A 15 -4.87 3.92 -18.93
CA PRO A 15 -5.97 3.14 -19.51
C PRO A 15 -5.54 1.77 -20.04
N ASP A 16 -4.30 1.68 -20.53
CA ASP A 16 -3.71 0.50 -21.14
C ASP A 16 -2.57 -0.03 -20.29
N ARG A 17 -2.23 -1.31 -20.50
CA ARG A 17 -1.19 -2.00 -19.74
C ARG A 17 0.15 -1.30 -19.94
N THR A 18 0.68 -0.73 -18.86
CA THR A 18 1.96 -0.04 -18.82
C THR A 18 2.86 -0.74 -17.81
N ARG A 19 4.06 -1.17 -18.22
CA ARG A 19 5.05 -1.80 -17.35
C ARG A 19 6.25 -0.86 -17.19
N LEU A 20 6.59 -0.56 -15.95
CA LEU A 20 7.77 0.19 -15.56
C LEU A 20 8.76 -0.78 -14.92
N GLU A 21 10.00 -0.78 -15.40
CA GLU A 21 11.09 -1.57 -14.84
C GLU A 21 12.03 -0.66 -14.07
N PHE A 22 12.44 -1.11 -12.90
CA PHE A 22 13.27 -0.35 -11.98
C PHE A 22 14.55 -1.12 -11.74
N THR A 23 15.65 -0.38 -11.68
CA THR A 23 16.97 -0.91 -11.35
C THR A 23 17.32 -0.52 -9.91
N THR A 24 18.31 -1.20 -9.35
CA THR A 24 18.94 -0.77 -8.09
C THR A 24 19.55 0.62 -8.26
N GLY A 25 19.43 1.46 -7.24
CA GLY A 25 19.95 2.83 -7.26
C GLY A 25 18.82 3.86 -7.31
N VAL A 26 18.94 4.84 -8.18
CA VAL A 26 17.99 5.97 -8.28
C VAL A 26 17.26 5.91 -9.62
N SER A 27 15.94 5.69 -9.55
CA SER A 27 15.05 5.82 -10.71
C SER A 27 14.32 7.16 -10.65
N VAL A 28 14.34 7.92 -11.75
CA VAL A 28 13.72 9.26 -11.82
C VAL A 28 12.57 9.23 -12.81
N ILE A 29 11.39 9.67 -12.36
CA ILE A 29 10.18 9.76 -13.16
C ILE A 29 9.91 11.22 -13.47
N VAL A 30 9.96 11.59 -14.74
CA VAL A 30 9.78 12.97 -15.23
C VAL A 30 8.61 13.08 -16.21
N GLY A 31 8.14 14.31 -16.43
CA GLY A 31 7.02 14.60 -17.33
C GLY A 31 6.24 15.86 -16.92
N PRO A 32 5.35 16.37 -17.78
CA PRO A 32 4.55 17.56 -17.50
C PRO A 32 3.61 17.41 -16.29
N ASN A 33 3.15 18.52 -15.72
CA ASN A 33 2.10 18.48 -14.70
C ASN A 33 0.82 17.88 -15.28
N GLY A 34 0.14 17.05 -14.49
CA GLY A 34 -1.05 16.31 -14.94
C GLY A 34 -0.78 15.05 -15.76
N SER A 35 0.48 14.75 -16.12
CA SER A 35 0.82 13.57 -16.95
C SER A 35 0.73 12.21 -16.24
N GLY A 36 0.21 12.17 -15.01
CA GLY A 36 0.05 10.92 -14.25
C GLY A 36 1.26 10.46 -13.44
N LYS A 37 2.36 11.23 -13.35
CA LYS A 37 3.57 10.84 -12.58
C LYS A 37 3.25 10.38 -11.16
N SER A 38 2.51 11.19 -10.43
CA SER A 38 2.17 10.89 -9.04
C SER A 38 1.23 9.68 -8.91
N ASN A 39 0.49 9.31 -9.97
CA ASN A 39 -0.35 8.11 -9.95
C ASN A 39 0.49 6.84 -9.90
N ILE A 40 1.77 6.89 -10.27
CA ILE A 40 2.72 5.77 -10.09
C ILE A 40 2.93 5.51 -8.60
N THR A 41 3.10 6.58 -7.80
CA THR A 41 3.20 6.47 -6.34
C THR A 41 1.91 5.94 -5.72
N ASP A 42 0.75 6.45 -6.18
CA ASP A 42 -0.55 5.97 -5.71
C ASP A 42 -0.75 4.48 -6.01
N ALA A 43 -0.30 4.01 -7.19
CA ALA A 43 -0.40 2.62 -7.60
C ALA A 43 0.40 1.69 -6.68
N VAL A 44 1.63 2.09 -6.32
CA VAL A 44 2.46 1.34 -5.37
C VAL A 44 1.77 1.25 -4.00
N LEU A 45 1.34 2.39 -3.44
CA LEU A 45 0.62 2.43 -2.16
C LEU A 45 -0.63 1.55 -2.19
N TRP A 46 -1.40 1.66 -3.26
CA TRP A 46 -2.63 0.90 -3.45
C TRP A 46 -2.37 -0.60 -3.51
N ALA A 47 -1.46 -1.06 -4.37
CA ALA A 47 -1.13 -2.47 -4.50
C ALA A 47 -0.57 -3.07 -3.19
N MET A 48 0.19 -2.28 -2.44
CA MET A 48 0.77 -2.69 -1.14
C MET A 48 -0.22 -2.59 0.04
N GLY A 49 -1.51 -2.33 -0.21
CA GLY A 49 -2.56 -2.50 0.79
C GLY A 49 -3.18 -1.22 1.34
N GLU A 50 -2.86 -0.03 0.81
CA GLU A 50 -3.52 1.21 1.22
C GLU A 50 -5.04 1.15 0.99
N GLN A 51 -5.83 1.38 2.04
CA GLN A 51 -7.30 1.26 2.00
C GLN A 51 -7.99 2.62 2.00
N SER A 52 -7.28 3.70 2.31
CA SER A 52 -7.82 5.06 2.30
C SER A 52 -7.88 5.60 0.88
N PRO A 53 -9.08 5.94 0.34
CA PRO A 53 -9.20 6.64 -0.94
C PRO A 53 -8.40 7.95 -0.96
N LEU A 54 -8.42 8.68 0.17
CA LEU A 54 -7.71 9.95 0.31
C LEU A 54 -6.18 9.78 0.19
N ALA A 55 -5.64 8.68 0.72
CA ALA A 55 -4.19 8.41 0.65
C ALA A 55 -3.73 8.15 -0.79
N VAL A 56 -4.63 7.61 -1.62
CA VAL A 56 -4.43 7.46 -3.06
C VAL A 56 -5.13 8.57 -3.84
N ARG A 57 -5.40 9.74 -3.24
CA ARG A 57 -5.94 10.94 -3.91
C ARG A 57 -7.22 10.69 -4.73
N GLY A 58 -8.14 9.93 -4.15
CA GLY A 58 -9.52 9.73 -4.61
C GLY A 58 -10.53 10.08 -3.51
N GLN A 59 -11.79 10.22 -3.88
CA GLN A 59 -12.94 10.36 -2.97
C GLN A 59 -13.52 8.99 -2.61
N SER A 60 -13.59 8.09 -3.59
CA SER A 60 -13.98 6.70 -3.45
C SER A 60 -12.85 5.76 -3.84
N MET A 61 -12.92 4.49 -3.44
CA MET A 61 -11.92 3.51 -3.87
C MET A 61 -12.04 3.20 -5.37
N GLN A 62 -13.22 3.35 -5.96
CA GLN A 62 -13.48 3.18 -7.39
C GLN A 62 -12.82 4.27 -8.24
N ASP A 63 -12.43 5.41 -7.66
CA ASP A 63 -11.73 6.49 -8.37
C ASP A 63 -10.32 6.10 -8.83
N VAL A 64 -9.83 4.93 -8.40
CA VAL A 64 -8.61 4.33 -8.96
C VAL A 64 -8.81 3.78 -10.36
N ILE A 65 -10.06 3.56 -10.80
CA ILE A 65 -10.40 3.08 -12.14
C ILE A 65 -10.36 4.25 -13.12
N PHE A 66 -9.76 4.03 -14.29
CA PHE A 66 -9.70 5.04 -15.35
C PHE A 66 -11.10 5.46 -15.79
N ALA A 67 -11.43 6.72 -15.51
CA ALA A 67 -12.75 7.32 -15.76
C ALA A 67 -13.03 7.69 -17.22
N GLY A 68 -12.07 7.48 -18.13
CA GLY A 68 -12.17 7.91 -19.53
C GLY A 68 -11.48 9.25 -19.80
N ALA A 69 -11.18 9.50 -21.06
CA ALA A 69 -10.62 10.75 -21.57
C ALA A 69 -11.09 10.99 -23.01
N HIS A 70 -10.74 12.12 -23.60
CA HIS A 70 -11.10 12.42 -24.98
C HIS A 70 -10.57 11.32 -25.93
N GLY A 71 -11.49 10.62 -26.60
CA GLY A 71 -11.16 9.51 -27.50
C GLY A 71 -10.81 8.17 -26.82
N VAL A 72 -10.81 8.08 -25.48
CA VAL A 72 -10.49 6.85 -24.73
C VAL A 72 -11.61 6.53 -23.75
N ARG A 73 -12.25 5.36 -23.92
CA ARG A 73 -13.35 4.92 -23.05
C ARG A 73 -12.86 4.60 -21.63
N ALA A 74 -13.73 4.82 -20.65
CA ALA A 74 -13.50 4.36 -19.28
C ALA A 74 -13.24 2.85 -19.23
N ARG A 75 -12.53 2.40 -18.19
CA ARG A 75 -12.33 0.97 -17.90
C ARG A 75 -13.35 0.52 -16.85
N SER A 76 -13.68 -0.77 -16.87
CA SER A 76 -14.52 -1.40 -15.84
C SER A 76 -13.71 -1.84 -14.63
N GLU A 77 -12.39 -1.77 -14.68
CA GLU A 77 -11.49 -2.24 -13.63
C GLU A 77 -10.13 -1.55 -13.67
N ALA A 78 -9.47 -1.59 -12.52
CA ALA A 78 -8.07 -1.24 -12.36
C ALA A 78 -7.30 -2.45 -11.80
N GLN A 79 -6.09 -2.66 -12.31
CA GLN A 79 -5.15 -3.65 -11.81
C GLN A 79 -3.77 -3.02 -11.69
N VAL A 80 -3.10 -3.32 -10.58
CA VAL A 80 -1.70 -2.96 -10.36
C VAL A 80 -0.97 -4.19 -9.87
N GLU A 81 0.19 -4.46 -10.47
CA GLU A 81 1.14 -5.48 -10.04
C GLU A 81 2.44 -4.81 -9.61
N VAL A 82 2.88 -5.11 -8.41
CA VAL A 82 4.18 -4.72 -7.85
C VAL A 82 5.03 -5.98 -7.74
N VAL A 83 6.21 -5.97 -8.36
CA VAL A 83 7.19 -7.04 -8.22
C VAL A 83 8.38 -6.55 -7.41
N ILE A 84 8.67 -7.24 -6.32
CA ILE A 84 9.76 -6.94 -5.39
C ILE A 84 10.81 -8.03 -5.55
N ASP A 85 12.06 -7.60 -5.71
CA ASP A 85 13.22 -8.49 -5.60
C ASP A 85 13.38 -8.96 -4.15
N ASN A 86 13.46 -10.27 -3.95
CA ASN A 86 13.67 -10.93 -2.65
C ASN A 86 14.92 -11.84 -2.68
N GLY A 87 15.89 -11.55 -3.56
CA GLY A 87 17.12 -12.35 -3.66
C GLY A 87 17.97 -12.39 -2.38
N ASP A 88 17.76 -11.47 -1.44
CA ASP A 88 18.39 -11.43 -0.12
C ASP A 88 17.61 -12.17 0.99
N GLY A 89 16.46 -12.77 0.66
CA GLY A 89 15.68 -13.59 1.58
C GLY A 89 15.09 -12.82 2.78
N ARG A 90 14.90 -11.51 2.66
CA ARG A 90 14.34 -10.68 3.75
C ARG A 90 12.86 -10.96 4.00
N ILE A 91 12.11 -11.33 2.97
CA ILE A 91 10.79 -11.92 3.14
C ILE A 91 10.98 -13.43 3.24
N ASP A 92 10.37 -14.03 4.27
CA ASP A 92 10.34 -15.47 4.50
C ASP A 92 9.41 -16.20 3.51
N LEU A 93 9.74 -16.06 2.23
CA LEU A 93 9.13 -16.77 1.11
C LEU A 93 10.27 -17.35 0.26
N PRO A 94 10.15 -18.60 -0.22
CA PRO A 94 11.23 -19.31 -0.93
C PRO A 94 11.51 -18.78 -2.34
N MET A 95 10.86 -17.69 -2.73
CA MET A 95 10.93 -17.12 -4.07
C MET A 95 11.87 -15.92 -4.08
N SER A 96 12.75 -15.87 -5.08
CA SER A 96 13.66 -14.74 -5.31
C SER A 96 12.93 -13.46 -5.73
N GLU A 97 11.65 -13.57 -6.07
CA GLU A 97 10.78 -12.46 -6.41
C GLU A 97 9.40 -12.65 -5.81
N ILE A 98 8.77 -11.53 -5.48
CA ILE A 98 7.43 -11.51 -4.92
C ILE A 98 6.59 -10.54 -5.75
N SER A 99 5.63 -11.08 -6.48
CA SER A 99 4.58 -10.34 -7.19
C SER A 99 3.37 -10.18 -6.27
N ILE A 100 2.94 -8.93 -6.09
CA ILE A 100 1.71 -8.55 -5.39
C ILE A 100 0.81 -7.88 -6.43
N VAL A 101 -0.34 -8.49 -6.68
CA VAL A 101 -1.36 -7.97 -7.59
C VAL A 101 -2.56 -7.52 -6.77
N ARG A 102 -3.02 -6.30 -7.02
CA ARG A 102 -4.33 -5.81 -6.57
C ARG A 102 -5.20 -5.49 -7.79
N ARG A 103 -6.44 -5.96 -7.78
CA ARG A 103 -7.47 -5.64 -8.77
C ARG A 103 -8.71 -5.10 -8.06
N LEU A 104 -9.42 -4.19 -8.71
CA LEU A 104 -10.72 -3.68 -8.29
C LEU A 104 -11.57 -3.42 -9.52
N ASP A 105 -12.80 -3.90 -9.52
CA ASP A 105 -13.76 -3.62 -10.58
C ASP A 105 -14.77 -2.53 -10.18
N SER A 106 -15.59 -2.11 -11.15
CA SER A 106 -16.61 -1.09 -10.99
C SER A 106 -17.75 -1.48 -10.06
N SER A 107 -17.91 -2.78 -9.74
CA SER A 107 -18.89 -3.25 -8.75
C SER A 107 -18.38 -3.08 -7.32
N GLY A 108 -17.08 -2.80 -7.15
CA GLY A 108 -16.42 -2.69 -5.85
C GLY A 108 -15.81 -4.00 -5.37
N GLU A 109 -15.88 -5.07 -6.16
CA GLU A 109 -15.21 -6.31 -5.85
C GLU A 109 -13.71 -6.17 -6.10
N GLY A 110 -12.93 -6.46 -5.06
CA GLY A 110 -11.48 -6.37 -5.06
C GLY A 110 -10.83 -7.74 -4.87
N GLU A 111 -9.69 -7.95 -5.51
CA GLU A 111 -8.91 -9.18 -5.44
C GLU A 111 -7.45 -8.86 -5.14
N TYR A 112 -6.84 -9.65 -4.24
CA TYR A 112 -5.40 -9.70 -4.06
C TYR A 112 -4.83 -11.03 -4.52
N ARG A 113 -3.65 -10.99 -5.14
CA ARG A 113 -2.84 -12.18 -5.41
C ARG A 113 -1.39 -11.96 -5.01
N VAL A 114 -0.78 -12.99 -4.46
CA VAL A 114 0.67 -13.05 -4.22
C VAL A 114 1.22 -14.21 -5.03
N ASN A 115 2.18 -13.94 -5.91
CA ASN A 115 2.79 -14.93 -6.81
C ASN A 115 1.74 -15.76 -7.57
N GLY A 116 0.66 -15.09 -8.02
CA GLY A 116 -0.45 -15.69 -8.76
C GLY A 116 -1.53 -16.35 -7.90
N ALA A 117 -1.29 -16.66 -6.63
CA ALA A 117 -2.27 -17.26 -5.73
C ALA A 117 -3.18 -16.19 -5.09
N ARG A 118 -4.50 -16.44 -5.07
CA ARG A 118 -5.47 -15.59 -4.37
C ARG A 118 -5.16 -15.53 -2.87
N CYS A 119 -5.23 -14.34 -2.30
CA CYS A 119 -4.98 -14.12 -0.87
C CYS A 119 -5.84 -12.97 -0.34
N ARG A 120 -5.78 -12.75 0.98
CA ARG A 120 -6.46 -11.64 1.65
C ARG A 120 -5.51 -10.47 1.80
N LEU A 121 -6.06 -9.27 1.99
CA LEU A 121 -5.28 -8.09 2.37
C LEU A 121 -4.40 -8.35 3.60
N THR A 122 -4.90 -9.08 4.60
CA THR A 122 -4.13 -9.41 5.81
C THR A 122 -2.84 -10.15 5.48
N ASP A 123 -2.87 -11.07 4.51
CA ASP A 123 -1.73 -11.87 4.11
C ASP A 123 -0.68 -10.99 3.41
N VAL A 124 -1.12 -10.05 2.55
CA VAL A 124 -0.25 -9.04 1.92
C VAL A 124 0.41 -8.15 2.99
N LEU A 125 -0.35 -7.68 3.97
CA LEU A 125 0.18 -6.82 5.04
C LEU A 125 1.17 -7.54 5.95
N GLU A 126 0.99 -8.85 6.16
CA GLU A 126 1.91 -9.69 6.94
C GLU A 126 3.22 -9.93 6.19
N ILE A 127 3.17 -10.24 4.89
CA ILE A 127 4.35 -10.35 4.03
C ILE A 127 5.17 -9.04 4.06
N LEU A 128 4.49 -7.90 4.02
CA LEU A 128 5.16 -6.59 4.00
C LEU A 128 5.56 -6.07 5.39
N SER A 129 5.06 -6.63 6.50
CA SER A 129 5.33 -6.09 7.83
C SER A 129 6.78 -6.24 8.27
N ASP A 130 7.43 -7.31 7.81
CA ASP A 130 8.79 -7.65 8.24
C ASP A 130 9.87 -6.99 7.37
N THR A 131 9.47 -6.34 6.27
CA THR A 131 10.37 -5.64 5.33
C THR A 131 10.48 -4.14 5.54
N GLY A 132 9.64 -3.57 6.41
CA GLY A 132 9.48 -2.11 6.50
C GLY A 132 8.69 -1.49 5.35
N LEU A 133 8.09 -2.30 4.46
CA LEU A 133 7.20 -1.86 3.37
C LEU A 133 5.70 -1.92 3.75
N GLY A 134 5.36 -2.31 4.98
CA GLY A 134 3.97 -2.42 5.46
C GLY A 134 3.27 -1.08 5.68
N LYS A 135 2.04 -1.12 6.23
CA LYS A 135 1.07 -0.02 6.44
C LYS A 135 1.63 1.31 7.02
N GLU A 136 2.82 1.29 7.61
CA GLU A 136 3.57 2.46 8.08
C GLU A 136 4.66 2.81 7.05
N MET A 137 4.29 2.87 5.76
CA MET A 137 5.20 3.09 4.62
C MET A 137 5.95 4.42 4.74
N HIS A 138 7.06 4.44 5.47
CA HIS A 138 8.05 5.51 5.38
C HIS A 138 8.89 5.41 4.10
N SER A 139 8.75 4.30 3.36
CA SER A 139 9.34 4.09 2.03
C SER A 139 8.72 4.98 0.96
N VAL A 140 7.49 5.49 1.18
CA VAL A 140 6.79 6.35 0.23
C VAL A 140 6.48 7.69 0.87
N VAL A 141 7.22 8.71 0.45
CA VAL A 141 6.98 10.10 0.87
C VAL A 141 6.16 10.79 -0.22
N SER A 142 4.87 10.94 0.03
CA SER A 142 3.95 11.63 -0.88
C SER A 142 4.06 13.16 -0.77
N GLN A 143 3.52 13.87 -1.77
CA GLN A 143 3.42 15.32 -1.75
C GLN A 143 2.65 15.79 -0.50
N GLY A 144 3.14 16.87 0.13
CA GLY A 144 2.55 17.42 1.36
C GLY A 144 2.90 16.65 2.64
N ARG A 145 3.52 15.45 2.55
CA ARG A 145 3.92 14.68 3.74
C ARG A 145 4.94 15.43 4.60
N VAL A 146 5.90 16.11 3.97
CA VAL A 146 6.90 16.93 4.67
C VAL A 146 6.23 18.07 5.44
N GLU A 147 5.33 18.80 4.80
CA GLU A 147 4.57 19.88 5.43
C GLU A 147 3.71 19.38 6.60
N ALA A 148 3.04 18.24 6.42
CA ALA A 148 2.27 17.59 7.49
C ALA A 148 3.15 17.21 8.69
N ILE A 149 4.40 16.76 8.47
CA ILE A 149 5.34 16.46 9.56
C ILE A 149 5.74 17.74 10.30
N VAL A 150 6.06 18.80 9.57
CA VAL A 150 6.49 20.08 10.16
C VAL A 150 5.38 20.71 11.00
N THR A 151 4.14 20.67 10.50
CA THR A 151 2.96 21.26 11.15
C THR A 151 2.28 20.33 12.17
N SER A 152 2.70 19.06 12.26
CA SER A 152 2.11 18.06 13.16
C SER A 152 2.22 18.43 14.63
N LYS A 153 1.22 18.01 15.41
CA LYS A 153 1.24 18.13 16.88
C LYS A 153 2.37 17.25 17.45
N PRO A 154 2.94 17.61 18.62
CA PRO A 154 4.01 16.82 19.24
C PRO A 154 3.68 15.33 19.40
N ARG A 155 2.41 14.99 19.67
CA ARG A 155 1.93 13.61 19.79
C ARG A 155 2.05 12.83 18.48
N ASP A 156 1.66 13.43 17.36
CA ASP A 156 1.70 12.78 16.05
C ASP A 156 3.14 12.65 15.55
N ARG A 157 3.96 13.68 15.81
CA ARG A 157 5.40 13.62 15.53
C ARG A 157 6.11 12.54 16.33
N ARG A 158 5.78 12.40 17.63
CA ARG A 158 6.30 11.33 18.47
C ARG A 158 5.95 9.96 17.90
N LEU A 159 4.74 9.79 17.35
CA LEU A 159 4.33 8.52 16.74
C LEU A 159 5.27 8.15 15.60
N LEU A 160 5.59 9.09 14.71
CA LEU A 160 6.54 8.88 13.60
C LEU A 160 7.94 8.48 14.09
N ILE A 161 8.42 9.11 15.17
CA ILE A 161 9.72 8.77 15.78
C ILE A 161 9.70 7.37 16.38
N GLU A 162 8.64 7.02 17.12
CA GLU A 162 8.48 5.68 17.70
C GLU A 162 8.38 4.59 16.61
N GLU A 163 7.77 4.91 15.47
CA GLU A 163 7.69 4.01 14.31
C GLU A 163 9.07 3.83 13.66
N ALA A 164 9.81 4.91 13.41
CA ALA A 164 11.18 4.86 12.91
C ALA A 164 12.13 4.09 13.85
N ALA A 165 11.88 4.14 15.16
CA ALA A 165 12.62 3.36 16.17
C ALA A 165 12.18 1.87 16.24
N GLY A 166 11.25 1.43 15.40
CA GLY A 166 10.76 0.05 15.38
C GLY A 166 9.86 -0.32 16.57
N LEU A 167 9.36 0.66 17.32
CA LEU A 167 8.52 0.42 18.50
C LEU A 167 7.06 0.10 18.15
N GLY A 168 6.65 0.30 16.89
CA GLY A 168 5.30 0.04 16.40
C GLY A 168 4.80 -1.39 16.68
N LYS A 169 5.66 -2.40 16.48
CA LYS A 169 5.33 -3.82 16.76
C LYS A 169 5.03 -4.06 18.24
N HIS A 170 5.84 -3.48 19.14
CA HIS A 170 5.67 -3.62 20.59
C HIS A 170 4.39 -2.92 21.05
N ARG A 171 4.12 -1.72 20.52
CA ARG A 171 2.89 -0.97 20.79
C ARG A 171 1.63 -1.73 20.35
N LYS A 172 1.63 -2.33 19.15
CA LYS A 172 0.54 -3.19 18.67
C LYS A 172 0.35 -4.42 19.56
N ARG A 173 1.43 -5.10 19.96
CA ARG A 173 1.38 -6.25 20.87
C ARG A 173 0.78 -5.88 22.22
N ARG A 174 1.23 -4.77 22.82
CA ARG A 174 0.68 -4.25 24.09
C ARG A 174 -0.82 -3.94 23.96
N ARG A 175 -1.23 -3.25 22.90
CA ARG A 175 -2.64 -2.91 22.67
C ARG A 175 -3.53 -4.15 22.48
N ARG A 176 -3.05 -5.17 21.74
CA ARG A 176 -3.77 -6.45 21.60
C ARG A 176 -3.95 -7.14 22.95
N ALA A 177 -2.92 -7.16 23.79
CA ALA A 177 -3.00 -7.73 25.13
C ALA A 177 -4.01 -6.97 26.01
N GLN A 178 -3.99 -5.63 25.97
CA GLN A 178 -4.93 -4.77 26.69
C GLN A 178 -6.39 -5.07 26.32
N ILE A 179 -6.70 -5.10 25.02
CA ILE A 179 -8.06 -5.40 24.52
C ILE A 179 -8.50 -6.81 24.96
N LYS A 180 -7.57 -7.77 24.99
CA LYS A 180 -7.88 -9.14 25.44
C LYS A 180 -8.21 -9.17 26.94
N LEU A 181 -7.50 -8.40 27.76
CA LEU A 181 -7.80 -8.27 29.19
C LEU A 181 -9.17 -7.61 29.41
N GLU A 182 -9.44 -6.49 28.75
CA GLU A 182 -10.73 -5.79 28.83
C GLU A 182 -11.89 -6.73 28.48
N ARG A 183 -11.81 -7.44 27.36
CA ARG A 183 -12.84 -8.45 26.98
C ARG A 183 -12.99 -9.57 27.99
N THR A 184 -11.91 -9.97 28.65
CA THR A 184 -11.96 -11.03 29.66
C THR A 184 -12.68 -10.53 30.92
N GLN A 185 -12.42 -9.29 31.31
CA GLN A 185 -13.11 -8.62 32.41
C GLN A 185 -14.60 -8.45 32.09
N ASP A 186 -14.94 -7.93 30.91
CA ASP A 186 -16.35 -7.77 30.49
C ASP A 186 -17.12 -9.10 30.52
N ASN A 187 -16.46 -10.21 30.17
CA ASN A 187 -17.06 -11.53 30.24
C ASN A 187 -17.27 -12.01 31.69
N LEU A 188 -16.32 -11.71 32.58
CA LEU A 188 -16.43 -12.03 34.01
C LEU A 188 -17.57 -11.23 34.65
N ASP A 189 -17.64 -9.93 34.37
CA ASP A 189 -18.67 -9.03 34.91
C ASP A 189 -20.08 -9.39 34.43
N ARG A 190 -20.20 -10.05 33.27
CA ARG A 190 -21.49 -10.59 32.78
C ARG A 190 -21.88 -11.92 33.41
N ALA A 191 -20.93 -12.65 33.98
CA ALA A 191 -21.14 -13.97 34.57
C ALA A 191 -21.40 -13.92 36.08
N LEU A 192 -21.04 -12.81 36.74
CA LEU A 192 -21.32 -12.48 38.14
C LEU A 192 -22.62 -11.67 38.25
#